data_AF-A0A1B5Z9W5-F1
#
_entry.id   AF-A0A1B5Z9W5-F1
#
_cell.length_a   1.000
_cell.length_b   1.000
_cell.length_c   1.000
_cell.angle_alpha   90.00
_cell.angle_beta   90.00
_cell.angle_gamma   90.00
#
_symmetry.space_group_name_H-M   'P 1'
#
loop_
_entity.id
_entity.type
_entity.pdbx_description
1 polymer ?
#
loop_
_entity_poly.entity_id
_entity_poly.type
_entity_poly.pdbx_seq_one_letter_code
_entity_poly.pdbx_strand_id
1 'polypeptide(L)'
;LFSKDASERILETPLVSSVREDKVFWEEERNGCYSVKSGYKLAMRYIISSDKYHVAGNWNGIWKAQAPHKARHLLWHLCRGCLLTRYRLLERRVKCTLNCPVCDEEIEDELHIFFRCAVARDSWCAAGLTSVLHNAAYQQSNAMDRIFAMCSNESNDTVGRVAMLLWCIWHNRNDKLWNDNVQMASQIGRYAFDVWKEWYSVHQ
;
A
#
# COMPACT_ATOMS: atom_id res chain seq x y z
N LEU A 1 1.60 59.76 1.87
CA LEU A 1 0.20 60.20 2.01
C LEU A 1 -0.12 61.08 0.80
N PHE A 2 -1.22 60.80 0.10
CA PHE A 2 -1.59 61.53 -1.13
C PHE A 2 -1.94 62.99 -0.84
N SER A 3 -1.75 63.88 -1.82
CA SER A 3 -2.25 65.26 -1.73
C SER A 3 -3.78 65.28 -1.76
N LYS A 4 -4.39 66.38 -1.31
CA LYS A 4 -5.85 66.53 -1.30
C LYS A 4 -6.45 66.37 -2.71
N ASP A 5 -5.86 67.05 -3.70
CA ASP A 5 -6.24 66.96 -5.11
C ASP A 5 -6.11 65.52 -5.65
N ALA A 6 -5.00 64.84 -5.34
CA ALA A 6 -4.83 63.44 -5.76
C ALA A 6 -5.86 62.51 -5.11
N SER A 7 -6.24 62.76 -3.86
CA SER A 7 -7.23 61.97 -3.14
C SER A 7 -8.64 62.16 -3.72
N GLU A 8 -9.00 63.39 -4.08
CA GLU A 8 -10.28 63.72 -4.73
C GLU A 8 -10.39 63.03 -6.10
N ARG A 9 -9.34 63.09 -6.93
CA ARG A 9 -9.32 62.42 -8.24
C ARG A 9 -9.35 60.89 -8.17
N ILE A 10 -8.75 60.29 -7.13
CA ILE A 10 -8.82 58.84 -6.89
C ILE A 10 -10.26 58.43 -6.54
N LEU A 11 -10.95 59.20 -5.70
CA LEU A 11 -12.34 58.93 -5.32
C LEU A 11 -13.34 59.14 -6.46
N GLU A 12 -13.05 60.07 -7.38
CA GLU A 12 -13.87 60.32 -8.58
C GLU A 12 -13.64 59.32 -9.72
N THR A 13 -12.64 58.44 -9.61
CA THR A 13 -12.37 57.43 -10.63
C THR A 13 -13.56 56.47 -10.70
N PRO A 14 -14.29 56.40 -11.83
CA PRO A 14 -15.47 55.55 -11.94
C PRO A 14 -15.07 54.10 -11.78
N LEU A 15 -15.48 53.48 -10.66
CA LEU A 15 -15.40 52.03 -10.53
C LEU A 15 -16.36 51.44 -11.55
N VAL A 16 -15.85 50.64 -12.48
CA VAL A 16 -16.69 49.92 -13.44
C VAL A 16 -17.71 49.11 -12.62
N SER A 17 -18.99 49.09 -12.99
CA SER A 17 -20.03 48.34 -12.28
C SER A 17 -19.77 46.82 -12.22
N SER A 18 -18.75 46.33 -12.92
CA SER A 18 -18.20 44.98 -12.87
C SER A 18 -17.18 44.75 -11.75
N VAL A 19 -16.78 45.79 -11.00
CA VAL A 19 -15.89 45.66 -9.84
C VAL A 19 -16.65 44.90 -8.76
N ARG A 20 -16.27 43.63 -8.59
CA ARG A 20 -16.70 42.79 -7.49
C ARG A 20 -15.66 42.88 -6.39
N GLU A 21 -16.09 42.70 -5.15
CA GLU A 21 -15.14 42.55 -4.03
C GLU A 21 -14.16 41.41 -4.30
N ASP A 22 -12.90 41.65 -3.97
CA ASP A 22 -11.84 40.64 -4.06
C ASP A 22 -12.22 39.43 -3.21
N LYS A 23 -11.95 38.23 -3.75
CA LYS A 23 -12.18 36.97 -3.06
C LYS A 23 -10.88 36.20 -2.96
N VAL A 24 -10.64 35.63 -1.78
CA VAL A 24 -9.57 34.65 -1.61
C VAL A 24 -9.94 33.40 -2.42
N PHE A 25 -9.09 33.05 -3.38
CA PHE A 25 -9.27 31.90 -4.25
C PHE A 25 -8.16 30.88 -4.00
N TRP A 26 -8.55 29.66 -3.66
CA TRP A 26 -7.62 28.56 -3.48
C TRP A 26 -7.36 27.86 -4.82
N GLU A 27 -6.18 28.10 -5.39
CA GLU A 27 -5.81 27.66 -6.75
C GLU A 27 -5.83 26.12 -6.94
N GLU A 28 -5.59 25.35 -5.88
CA GLU A 28 -5.49 23.88 -5.99
C GLU A 28 -6.85 23.17 -6.13
N GLU A 29 -7.97 23.88 -5.96
CA GLU A 29 -9.32 23.29 -6.08
C GLU A 29 -10.15 24.04 -7.11
N ARG A 30 -10.86 23.30 -7.98
CA ARG A 30 -11.65 23.89 -9.08
C ARG A 30 -12.78 24.80 -8.60
N ASN A 31 -13.27 24.58 -7.38
CA ASN A 31 -14.29 25.42 -6.76
C ASN A 31 -13.71 26.66 -6.06
N GLY A 32 -12.39 26.84 -6.04
CA GLY A 32 -11.71 27.95 -5.38
C GLY A 32 -11.74 27.91 -3.86
N CYS A 33 -12.32 26.87 -3.26
CA CYS A 33 -12.48 26.76 -1.82
C CYS A 33 -11.31 25.98 -1.20
N TYR A 34 -10.74 26.55 -0.14
CA TYR A 34 -9.76 25.85 0.67
C TYR A 34 -10.38 24.64 1.40
N SER A 35 -9.62 23.56 1.49
CA SER A 35 -9.90 22.47 2.43
C SER A 35 -8.59 22.04 3.09
N VAL A 36 -8.68 21.48 4.31
CA VAL A 36 -7.51 20.91 4.99
C VAL A 36 -6.82 19.86 4.12
N LYS A 37 -7.61 19.07 3.37
CA LYS A 37 -7.12 18.05 2.43
C LYS A 37 -6.29 18.66 1.29
N SER A 38 -6.77 19.75 0.68
CA SER A 38 -6.07 20.41 -0.43
C SER A 38 -4.81 21.14 0.06
N GLY A 39 -4.89 21.81 1.21
CA GLY A 39 -3.72 22.39 1.88
C GLY A 39 -2.66 21.35 2.24
N TYR A 40 -3.07 20.21 2.79
CA TYR A 40 -2.16 19.09 3.08
C TYR A 40 -1.51 18.54 1.82
N LYS A 41 -2.28 18.36 0.73
CA LYS A 41 -1.75 17.88 -0.56
C LYS A 41 -0.68 18.83 -1.12
N LEU A 42 -0.93 20.15 -1.05
CA LEU A 42 0.02 21.17 -1.45
C LEU A 42 1.29 21.12 -0.57
N ALA A 43 1.13 21.06 0.74
CA ALA A 43 2.24 20.95 1.69
C ALA A 43 3.10 19.70 1.44
N MET A 44 2.46 18.55 1.23
CA MET A 44 3.16 17.30 0.92
C MET A 44 3.97 17.41 -0.37
N ARG A 45 3.42 18.05 -1.41
CA ARG A 45 4.08 18.22 -2.71
C ARG A 45 5.28 19.16 -2.64
N TYR A 46 5.10 20.35 -2.05
CA TYR A 46 6.09 21.42 -2.13
C TYR A 46 7.01 21.54 -0.91
N ILE A 47 6.52 21.22 0.28
CA ILE A 47 7.28 21.37 1.54
C ILE A 47 8.04 20.09 1.85
N ILE A 48 7.36 18.94 1.74
CA ILE A 48 7.93 17.65 2.14
C ILE A 48 8.65 16.95 0.98
N SER A 49 8.51 17.44 -0.27
CA SER A 49 8.99 16.78 -1.49
C SER A 49 8.59 15.30 -1.48
N SER A 50 7.27 15.05 -1.47
CA SER A 50 6.70 13.71 -1.33
C SER A 50 7.16 12.71 -2.39
N ASP A 51 7.76 13.15 -3.49
CA ASP A 51 8.27 12.29 -4.57
C ASP A 51 9.22 11.20 -4.04
N LYS A 52 10.01 11.50 -2.99
CA LYS A 52 10.87 10.48 -2.35
C LYS A 52 10.10 9.36 -1.66
N TYR A 53 8.87 9.63 -1.22
CA TYR A 53 8.02 8.69 -0.49
C TYR A 53 6.81 8.24 -1.29
N HIS A 54 6.64 8.75 -2.51
CA HIS A 54 5.56 8.37 -3.40
C HIS A 54 5.93 7.03 -4.05
N VAL A 55 5.09 6.03 -3.81
CA VAL A 55 5.20 4.73 -4.45
C VAL A 55 4.01 4.63 -5.39
N ALA A 56 4.29 4.61 -6.70
CA ALA A 56 3.26 4.48 -7.71
C ALA A 56 2.61 3.09 -7.63
N GLY A 57 1.29 3.01 -7.84
CA GLY A 57 0.58 1.73 -7.84
C GLY A 57 -0.92 1.84 -7.53
N ASN A 58 -1.61 0.72 -7.69
CA ASN A 58 -3.05 0.62 -7.44
C ASN A 58 -3.37 0.42 -5.95
N TRP A 59 -3.14 1.46 -5.14
CA TRP A 59 -3.44 1.45 -3.70
C TRP A 59 -4.92 1.18 -3.39
N ASN A 60 -5.82 1.64 -4.26
CA ASN A 60 -7.25 1.43 -4.10
C ASN A 60 -7.61 -0.06 -4.17
N GLY A 61 -6.93 -0.83 -5.03
CA GLY A 61 -7.13 -2.27 -5.13
C GLY A 61 -6.81 -3.02 -3.82
N ILE A 62 -5.76 -2.61 -3.10
CA ILE A 62 -5.45 -3.18 -1.77
C ILE A 62 -6.60 -2.96 -0.80
N TRP A 63 -7.18 -1.76 -0.76
CA TRP A 63 -8.23 -1.42 0.20
C TRP A 63 -9.60 -2.00 -0.17
N LYS A 64 -9.84 -2.25 -1.46
CA LYS A 64 -11.03 -2.94 -2.00
C LYS A 64 -10.99 -4.45 -1.84
N ALA A 65 -9.83 -5.04 -1.56
CA ALA A 65 -9.71 -6.48 -1.33
C ALA A 65 -10.67 -6.94 -0.22
N GLN A 66 -11.40 -8.02 -0.48
CA GLN A 66 -12.33 -8.62 0.48
C GLN A 66 -11.55 -9.42 1.51
N ALA A 67 -10.93 -8.72 2.45
CA ALA A 67 -10.14 -9.32 3.51
C ALA A 67 -10.23 -8.52 4.83
N PRO A 68 -9.98 -9.19 5.96
CA PRO A 68 -9.76 -8.54 7.25
C PRO A 68 -8.77 -7.38 7.15
N HIS A 69 -8.99 -6.34 7.95
CA HIS A 69 -8.13 -5.14 7.95
C HIS A 69 -6.64 -5.47 8.16
N LYS A 70 -6.33 -6.46 9.02
CA LYS A 70 -4.95 -6.93 9.26
C LYS A 70 -4.23 -7.42 8.01
N ALA A 71 -4.94 -8.08 7.10
CA ALA A 71 -4.37 -8.62 5.87
C ALA A 71 -4.16 -7.52 4.81
N ARG A 72 -5.15 -6.61 4.66
CA ARG A 72 -4.99 -5.41 3.81
C ARG A 72 -3.84 -4.53 4.27
N HIS A 73 -3.71 -4.35 5.58
CA HIS A 73 -2.62 -3.58 6.17
C HIS A 73 -1.25 -4.23 5.90
N LEU A 74 -1.16 -5.57 5.96
CA LEU A 74 0.07 -6.27 5.58
C LEU A 74 0.44 -6.04 4.11
N LEU A 75 -0.53 -6.13 3.18
CA LEU A 75 -0.28 -5.82 1.77
C LEU A 75 0.21 -4.39 1.58
N TRP A 76 -0.38 -3.43 2.31
CA TRP A 76 0.09 -2.05 2.30
C TRP A 76 1.55 -1.95 2.77
N HIS A 77 1.91 -2.59 3.89
CA HIS A 77 3.30 -2.62 4.39
C HIS A 77 4.27 -3.27 3.39
N LEU A 78 3.86 -4.36 2.74
CA LEU A 78 4.62 -5.05 1.69
C LEU A 78 4.89 -4.10 0.52
N CYS A 79 3.84 -3.49 -0.03
CA CYS A 79 3.97 -2.57 -1.17
C CYS A 79 4.73 -1.29 -0.82
N ARG A 80 4.81 -0.92 0.47
CA ARG A 80 5.64 0.19 0.96
C ARG A 80 7.09 -0.22 1.25
N GLY A 81 7.44 -1.50 1.13
CA GLY A 81 8.77 -2.00 1.50
C GLY A 81 9.08 -1.84 2.99
N CYS A 82 8.06 -1.90 3.85
CA CYS A 82 8.19 -1.65 5.29
C CYS A 82 8.27 -2.93 6.13
N LEU A 83 8.16 -4.12 5.51
CA LEU A 83 8.29 -5.38 6.22
C LEU A 83 9.72 -5.61 6.71
N LEU A 84 9.86 -6.11 7.95
CA LEU A 84 11.16 -6.36 8.58
C LEU A 84 11.74 -7.71 8.12
N THR A 85 12.09 -7.82 6.84
CA THR A 85 12.84 -8.94 6.29
C THR A 85 14.33 -8.83 6.67
N ARG A 86 15.08 -9.94 6.66
CA ARG A 86 16.54 -9.89 6.91
C ARG A 86 17.26 -9.02 5.89
N TYR A 87 16.82 -8.99 4.62
CA TYR A 87 17.33 -8.05 3.63
C TYR A 87 17.14 -6.59 4.05
N ARG A 88 15.93 -6.21 4.51
CA ARG A 88 15.65 -4.84 4.99
C ARG A 88 16.41 -4.48 6.27
N LEU A 89 16.63 -5.47 7.14
CA LEU A 89 17.46 -5.28 8.34
C LEU A 89 18.93 -5.03 7.96
N LEU A 90 19.45 -5.74 6.97
CA LEU A 90 20.80 -5.50 6.43
C LEU A 90 20.93 -4.10 5.84
N GLU A 91 19.95 -3.62 5.06
CA GLU A 91 19.94 -2.23 4.54
C GLU A 91 20.03 -1.19 5.67
N ARG A 92 19.46 -1.51 6.84
CA ARG A 92 19.51 -0.69 8.06
C ARG A 92 20.74 -0.96 8.94
N ARG A 93 21.73 -1.70 8.43
CA ARG A 93 22.99 -2.06 9.12
C ARG A 93 22.79 -2.90 10.38
N VAL A 94 21.67 -3.61 10.49
CA VAL A 94 21.44 -4.57 11.57
C VAL A 94 22.11 -5.88 11.20
N LYS A 95 23.03 -6.36 12.06
CA LYS A 95 23.70 -7.65 11.86
C LYS A 95 22.70 -8.79 12.08
N CYS A 96 22.43 -9.56 11.03
CA CYS A 96 21.60 -10.76 11.08
C CYS A 96 22.03 -11.75 9.99
N THR A 97 21.65 -13.02 10.14
CA THR A 97 21.73 -14.00 9.06
C THR A 97 20.81 -13.59 7.92
N LEU A 98 21.16 -13.88 6.66
CA LEU A 98 20.38 -13.42 5.49
C LEU A 98 19.38 -14.45 4.98
N ASN A 99 19.62 -15.74 5.23
CA ASN A 99 18.78 -16.82 4.74
C ASN A 99 17.33 -16.71 5.24
N CYS A 100 16.37 -17.24 4.51
CA CYS A 100 14.99 -17.33 4.97
C CYS A 100 14.90 -18.19 6.25
N PRO A 101 14.28 -17.72 7.34
CA PRO A 101 14.18 -18.53 8.57
C PRO A 101 13.28 -19.78 8.41
N VAL A 102 12.49 -19.84 7.33
CA VAL A 102 11.57 -20.94 7.07
C VAL A 102 12.22 -22.04 6.21
N CYS A 103 12.88 -21.69 5.11
CA CYS A 103 13.50 -22.70 4.22
C CYS A 103 15.03 -22.76 4.32
N ASP A 104 15.68 -21.76 4.91
CA ASP A 104 17.14 -21.64 5.06
C ASP A 104 17.98 -21.61 3.75
N GLU A 105 17.34 -21.53 2.58
CA GLU A 105 18.03 -21.67 1.28
C GLU A 105 18.42 -20.34 0.61
N GLU A 106 17.51 -19.36 0.53
CA GLU A 106 17.76 -18.10 -0.19
C GLU A 106 17.71 -16.89 0.75
N ILE A 107 18.21 -15.73 0.27
CA ILE A 107 18.10 -14.45 0.97
C ILE A 107 16.64 -14.10 1.22
N GLU A 108 16.35 -13.73 2.46
CA GLU A 108 15.01 -13.34 2.88
C GLU A 108 14.67 -11.90 2.44
N ASP A 109 14.09 -11.80 1.24
CA ASP A 109 13.40 -10.61 0.75
C ASP A 109 11.88 -10.85 0.61
N GLU A 110 11.10 -9.80 0.34
CA GLU A 110 9.64 -9.88 0.22
C GLU A 110 9.22 -10.83 -0.91
N LEU A 111 9.97 -10.85 -2.01
CA LEU A 111 9.67 -11.72 -3.15
C LEU A 111 9.87 -13.20 -2.79
N HIS A 112 10.94 -13.51 -2.06
CA HIS A 112 11.24 -14.85 -1.60
C HIS A 112 10.21 -15.34 -0.58
N ILE A 113 9.98 -14.56 0.50
CA ILE A 113 9.04 -14.94 1.57
C ILE A 113 7.67 -15.31 0.99
N PHE A 114 7.14 -14.51 0.06
CA PHE A 114 5.75 -14.66 -0.38
C PHE A 114 5.56 -15.47 -1.66
N PHE A 115 6.57 -15.56 -2.54
CA PHE A 115 6.37 -16.12 -3.89
C PHE A 115 7.39 -17.19 -4.31
N ARG A 116 8.62 -17.19 -3.78
CA ARG A 116 9.67 -18.15 -4.22
C ARG A 116 9.96 -19.26 -3.21
N CYS A 117 9.88 -18.96 -1.92
CA CYS A 117 10.10 -19.92 -0.85
C CYS A 117 9.26 -21.20 -1.09
N ALA A 118 9.89 -22.37 -0.97
CA ALA A 118 9.22 -23.65 -1.22
C ALA A 118 7.95 -23.80 -0.36
N VAL A 119 8.06 -23.48 0.94
CA VAL A 119 6.93 -23.51 1.88
C VAL A 119 5.83 -22.53 1.46
N ALA A 120 6.20 -21.33 0.97
CA ALA A 120 5.21 -20.36 0.50
C ALA A 120 4.48 -20.87 -0.75
N ARG A 121 5.21 -21.37 -1.76
CA ARG A 121 4.65 -21.92 -3.00
C ARG A 121 3.71 -23.09 -2.73
N ASP A 122 4.08 -23.98 -1.82
CA ASP A 122 3.23 -25.10 -1.41
C ASP A 122 1.99 -24.61 -0.65
N SER A 123 2.10 -23.52 0.11
CA SER A 123 0.97 -22.88 0.79
C SER A 123 -0.01 -22.26 -0.21
N TRP A 124 0.48 -21.64 -1.28
CA TRP A 124 -0.33 -21.16 -2.40
C TRP A 124 -1.11 -22.30 -3.07
N CYS A 125 -0.46 -23.45 -3.29
CA CYS A 125 -1.13 -24.65 -3.79
C CYS A 125 -2.22 -25.14 -2.83
N ALA A 126 -1.90 -25.27 -1.54
CA ALA A 126 -2.86 -25.74 -0.54
C ALA A 126 -4.05 -24.78 -0.34
N ALA A 127 -3.86 -23.48 -0.60
CA ALA A 127 -4.93 -22.48 -0.56
C ALA A 127 -5.81 -22.45 -1.83
N GLY A 128 -5.48 -23.25 -2.85
CA GLY A 128 -6.18 -23.25 -4.14
C GLY A 128 -5.98 -21.96 -4.92
N LEU A 129 -4.76 -21.40 -4.91
CA LEU A 129 -4.39 -20.15 -5.58
C LEU A 129 -3.22 -20.34 -6.58
N THR A 130 -2.95 -21.58 -6.98
CA THR A 130 -1.87 -21.94 -7.92
C THR A 130 -1.97 -21.20 -9.26
N SER A 131 -3.17 -21.04 -9.80
CA SER A 131 -3.40 -20.33 -11.06
C SER A 131 -2.99 -18.86 -10.98
N VAL A 132 -3.24 -18.21 -9.84
CA VAL A 132 -2.83 -16.82 -9.58
C VAL A 132 -1.31 -16.77 -9.41
N LEU A 133 -0.71 -17.66 -8.62
CA LEU A 133 0.74 -17.67 -8.38
C LEU A 133 1.56 -17.82 -9.68
N HIS A 134 1.10 -18.67 -10.61
CA HIS A 134 1.81 -18.97 -11.86
C HIS A 134 1.34 -18.16 -13.07
N ASN A 135 0.41 -17.21 -12.89
CA ASN A 135 -0.01 -16.34 -13.98
C ASN A 135 1.18 -15.52 -14.48
N ALA A 136 1.46 -15.58 -15.79
CA ALA A 136 2.56 -14.87 -16.44
C ALA A 136 2.44 -13.35 -16.26
N ALA A 137 1.21 -12.82 -16.18
CA ALA A 137 0.94 -11.41 -15.94
C ALA A 137 1.38 -10.94 -14.53
N TYR A 138 1.69 -11.85 -13.60
CA TYR A 138 2.10 -11.53 -12.22
C TYR A 138 3.53 -11.99 -11.89
N GLN A 139 4.38 -12.19 -12.91
CA GLN A 139 5.79 -12.59 -12.73
C GLN A 139 6.77 -11.42 -12.74
N GLN A 140 6.37 -10.25 -12.24
CA GLN A 140 7.25 -9.08 -12.13
C GLN A 140 8.46 -9.36 -11.23
N SER A 141 9.50 -8.53 -11.39
CA SER A 141 10.78 -8.68 -10.70
C SER A 141 10.75 -8.38 -9.20
N ASN A 142 9.71 -7.70 -8.70
CA ASN A 142 9.55 -7.39 -7.29
C ASN A 142 8.14 -7.70 -6.78
N ALA A 143 8.00 -7.93 -5.48
CA ALA A 143 6.75 -8.35 -4.85
C ALA A 143 5.63 -7.31 -4.99
N MET A 144 5.98 -6.01 -4.91
CA MET A 144 5.02 -4.91 -4.97
C MET A 144 4.27 -4.88 -6.30
N ASP A 145 5.00 -4.92 -7.42
CA ASP A 145 4.39 -4.88 -8.75
C ASP A 145 3.51 -6.10 -9.01
N ARG A 146 3.87 -7.27 -8.47
CA ARG A 146 3.02 -8.47 -8.52
C ARG A 146 1.69 -8.24 -7.81
N ILE A 147 1.73 -7.69 -6.59
CA ILE A 147 0.51 -7.38 -5.83
C ILE A 147 -0.35 -6.35 -6.56
N PHE A 148 0.24 -5.28 -7.11
CA PHE A 148 -0.52 -4.28 -7.86
C PHE A 148 -1.10 -4.83 -9.16
N ALA A 149 -0.40 -5.75 -9.84
CA ALA A 149 -0.92 -6.45 -11.00
C ALA A 149 -2.12 -7.35 -10.62
N MET A 150 -2.01 -8.13 -9.53
CA MET A 150 -3.15 -8.92 -9.01
C MET A 150 -4.33 -8.01 -8.65
N CYS A 151 -4.09 -6.91 -7.95
CA CYS A 151 -5.13 -5.93 -7.59
C CYS A 151 -5.85 -5.30 -8.79
N SER A 152 -5.24 -5.32 -9.97
CA SER A 152 -5.79 -4.70 -11.18
C SER A 152 -6.48 -5.69 -12.11
N ASN A 153 -6.18 -7.00 -11.98
CA ASN A 153 -6.62 -8.03 -12.92
C ASN A 153 -7.46 -9.14 -12.26
N GLU A 154 -7.39 -9.30 -10.94
CA GLU A 154 -8.20 -10.27 -10.19
C GLU A 154 -9.42 -9.62 -9.54
N SER A 155 -10.42 -10.43 -9.18
CA SER A 155 -11.57 -9.96 -8.38
C SER A 155 -11.14 -9.57 -6.98
N ASN A 156 -11.91 -8.68 -6.34
CA ASN A 156 -11.67 -8.29 -4.94
C ASN A 156 -11.67 -9.49 -3.97
N ASP A 157 -12.44 -10.54 -4.28
CA ASP A 157 -12.48 -11.79 -3.52
C ASP A 157 -11.17 -12.57 -3.66
N THR A 158 -10.67 -12.74 -4.89
CA THR A 158 -9.39 -13.41 -5.14
C THR A 158 -8.24 -12.64 -4.50
N VAL A 159 -8.20 -11.31 -4.62
CA VAL A 159 -7.20 -10.47 -3.95
C VAL A 159 -7.33 -10.60 -2.42
N GLY A 160 -8.55 -10.73 -1.91
CA GLY A 160 -8.83 -10.99 -0.50
C GLY A 160 -8.24 -12.31 0.00
N ARG A 161 -8.43 -13.40 -0.76
CA ARG A 161 -7.82 -14.71 -0.48
C ARG A 161 -6.29 -14.65 -0.51
N VAL A 162 -5.72 -13.97 -1.50
CA VAL A 162 -4.27 -13.73 -1.59
C VAL A 162 -3.78 -12.96 -0.36
N ALA A 163 -4.45 -11.87 0.03
CA ALA A 163 -4.09 -11.08 1.19
C ALA A 163 -4.06 -11.92 2.47
N MET A 164 -5.07 -12.79 2.66
CA MET A 164 -5.13 -13.69 3.81
C MET A 164 -4.02 -14.73 3.81
N LEU A 165 -3.73 -15.33 2.65
CA LEU A 165 -2.61 -16.27 2.52
C LEU A 165 -1.27 -15.62 2.87
N LEU A 166 -0.99 -14.42 2.33
CA LEU A 166 0.25 -13.71 2.63
C LEU A 166 0.34 -13.35 4.12
N TRP A 167 -0.80 -13.04 4.76
CA TRP A 167 -0.84 -12.84 6.20
C TRP A 167 -0.47 -14.10 6.98
N CYS A 168 -1.01 -15.26 6.60
CA CYS A 168 -0.67 -16.54 7.22
C CYS A 168 0.81 -16.91 7.00
N ILE A 169 1.36 -16.69 5.80
CA ILE A 169 2.78 -16.91 5.50
C ILE A 169 3.68 -16.02 6.37
N TRP A 170 3.37 -14.72 6.44
CA TRP A 170 4.11 -13.77 7.29
C TRP A 170 4.02 -14.14 8.77
N HIS A 171 2.84 -14.55 9.23
CA HIS A 171 2.63 -14.99 10.60
C HIS A 171 3.46 -16.24 10.92
N ASN A 172 3.42 -17.26 10.07
CA ASN A 172 4.22 -18.48 10.23
C ASN A 172 5.73 -18.18 10.26
N ARG A 173 6.21 -17.29 9.38
CA ARG A 173 7.60 -16.83 9.40
C ARG A 173 7.98 -16.20 10.73
N ASN A 174 7.12 -15.34 11.28
CA ASN A 174 7.40 -14.69 12.56
C ASN A 174 7.35 -15.69 13.72
N ASP A 175 6.42 -16.64 13.69
CA ASP A 175 6.32 -17.69 14.70
C ASP A 175 7.59 -18.56 14.72
N LYS A 176 8.15 -18.87 13.54
CA LYS A 176 9.45 -19.55 13.44
C LYS A 176 10.59 -18.73 14.04
N LEU A 177 10.60 -17.41 13.84
CA LEU A 177 11.68 -16.56 14.38
C LEU A 177 11.62 -16.37 15.90
N TRP A 178 10.42 -16.22 16.46
CA TRP A 178 10.26 -15.84 17.86
C TRP A 178 9.98 -17.02 18.79
N ASN A 179 9.38 -18.09 18.26
CA ASN A 179 8.92 -19.24 19.06
C ASN A 179 9.48 -20.58 18.55
N ASP A 180 10.36 -20.56 17.53
CA ASP A 180 10.89 -21.76 16.85
C ASP A 180 9.82 -22.72 16.30
N ASN A 181 8.59 -22.23 16.12
CA ASN A 181 7.46 -23.01 15.64
C ASN A 181 7.26 -22.80 14.14
N VAL A 182 7.10 -23.89 13.38
CA VAL A 182 6.82 -23.81 11.94
C VAL A 182 5.68 -24.74 11.56
N GLN A 183 4.69 -24.19 10.89
CA GLN A 183 3.58 -24.95 10.34
C GLN A 183 3.95 -25.50 8.96
N MET A 184 3.38 -26.65 8.62
CA MET A 184 3.49 -27.22 7.28
C MET A 184 2.74 -26.33 6.27
N ALA A 185 3.25 -26.27 5.04
CA ALA A 185 2.63 -25.49 3.97
C ALA A 185 1.14 -25.81 3.75
N SER A 186 0.77 -27.09 3.87
CA SER A 186 -0.61 -27.55 3.77
C SER A 186 -1.51 -26.97 4.88
N GLN A 187 -1.00 -26.82 6.10
CA GLN A 187 -1.72 -26.22 7.22
C GLN A 187 -1.90 -24.72 7.00
N ILE A 188 -0.85 -24.02 6.57
CA ILE A 188 -0.88 -22.58 6.27
C ILE A 188 -1.93 -22.28 5.20
N GLY A 189 -1.90 -23.00 4.07
CA GLY A 189 -2.82 -22.78 2.96
C GLY A 189 -4.28 -23.09 3.31
N ARG A 190 -4.54 -24.21 4.01
CA ARG A 190 -5.90 -24.55 4.47
C ARG A 190 -6.43 -23.54 5.48
N TYR A 191 -5.62 -23.19 6.47
CA TYR A 191 -5.99 -22.20 7.47
C TYR A 191 -6.28 -20.83 6.86
N ALA A 192 -5.48 -20.38 5.88
CA ALA A 192 -5.75 -19.15 5.15
C ALA A 192 -7.10 -19.17 4.42
N PHE A 193 -7.44 -20.30 3.78
CA PHE A 193 -8.72 -20.50 3.11
C PHE A 193 -9.89 -20.48 4.11
N ASP A 194 -9.78 -21.23 5.20
CA ASP A 194 -10.84 -21.35 6.21
C ASP A 194 -11.12 -20.02 6.90
N VAL A 195 -10.08 -19.31 7.35
CA VAL A 195 -10.22 -18.00 8.01
C VAL A 195 -10.77 -16.94 7.05
N TRP A 196 -10.33 -16.95 5.78
CA TRP A 196 -10.90 -16.04 4.79
C TRP A 196 -12.38 -16.33 4.56
N LYS A 197 -12.77 -17.60 4.42
CA LYS A 197 -14.14 -18.01 4.18
C LYS A 197 -15.06 -17.67 5.35
N GLU A 198 -14.61 -17.91 6.59
CA GLU A 198 -15.33 -17.53 7.81
C GLU A 198 -15.55 -16.02 7.85
N TRP A 199 -14.49 -15.23 7.66
CA TRP A 199 -14.60 -13.78 7.61
C TRP A 199 -15.57 -13.29 6.52
N TYR A 200 -15.45 -13.84 5.31
CA TYR A 200 -16.26 -13.47 4.16
C TYR A 200 -17.75 -13.73 4.40
N SER A 201 -18.10 -14.85 5.05
CA SER A 201 -19.49 -15.21 5.33
C SER A 201 -20.22 -14.23 6.26
N VAL A 202 -19.49 -13.50 7.09
CA VAL A 202 -20.04 -12.51 8.06
C VAL A 202 -20.13 -11.11 7.45
N HIS A 203 -19.40 -10.83 6.39
CA HIS A 203 -19.24 -9.49 5.81
C HIS A 203 -19.81 -9.36 4.38
N GLN A 204 -20.66 -10.31 3.97
CA GLN A 204 -21.44 -10.24 2.73
C GLN A 204 -22.58 -9.22 2.84
#